data_AF-Q9XWH5-F1
#
_entry.id   AF-Q9XWH5-F1
#
_cell.length_a   1.000
_cell.length_b   1.000
_cell.length_c   1.000
_cell.angle_alpha   90.00
_cell.angle_beta   90.00
_cell.angle_gamma   90.00
#
_symmetry.space_group_name_H-M   'P 1'
#
loop_
_entity.id
_entity.type
_entity.pdbx_description
1 polymer ?
#
loop_
_entity_poly.entity_id
_entity_poly.type
_entity_poly.pdbx_seq_one_letter_code
_entity_poly.pdbx_strand_id
1 'polypeptide(L)'
;MNDTEYTAHILARTIRTGDDKLITKAFSQLKFGTVPMDILEQHNFPYIVQRHAPNNQLALSMASNYQNFKLQKIEHEKPWMLKRFADSTFEEYPDGIVSVHTLKLLTAVSFFTDLDFVKCSFSILSRLDLLVEDFEKYGILERAKVFEHQIQEAAWLVRKYQRLKDEVESEVEEESEETEVAPSLDRRYPPIHGDFTHNRMEIEMIFLAQCIKAGNEEMISTAIEFVGTDELPLEFYRKYDIALSCHLYCPEQEDCKHLIDFIEEMEEVGMQWENLEALERYLRENSELGLVPDSVMTLLMGYFKGDRYLGDEDWKDYFVDPICNFFLSQDVSLDQFERFDVKNILVKFEERATKPVKLVLQKIEDLKSA
;
A
#
# COMPACT_ATOMS: atom_id res chain seq x y z
N MET A 1 22.10 -2.09 -10.08
CA MET A 1 21.68 -0.84 -9.41
C MET A 1 22.48 0.37 -9.89
N ASN A 2 21.80 1.40 -10.40
CA ASN A 2 22.43 2.69 -10.73
C ASN A 2 22.67 3.56 -9.46
N ASP A 3 23.42 4.66 -9.58
CA ASP A 3 23.76 5.53 -8.43
C ASP A 3 22.54 6.14 -7.74
N THR A 4 21.48 6.40 -8.50
CA THR A 4 20.27 7.03 -7.99
C THR A 4 19.43 6.06 -7.17
N GLU A 5 19.21 4.84 -7.69
CA GLU A 5 18.58 3.74 -6.97
C GLU A 5 19.35 3.45 -5.68
N TYR A 6 20.67 3.26 -5.78
CA TYR A 6 21.51 3.03 -4.61
C TYR A 6 21.36 4.12 -3.55
N THR A 7 21.39 5.39 -3.96
CA THR A 7 21.21 6.52 -3.04
C THR A 7 19.84 6.47 -2.36
N ALA A 8 18.77 6.09 -3.07
CA ALA A 8 17.44 5.97 -2.52
C ALA A 8 17.31 4.80 -1.53
N HIS A 9 17.89 3.64 -1.83
CA HIS A 9 17.93 2.50 -0.91
C HIS A 9 18.66 2.85 0.39
N ILE A 10 19.85 3.46 0.29
CA ILE A 10 20.63 3.87 1.46
C ILE A 10 19.89 4.95 2.26
N LEU A 11 19.21 5.87 1.60
CA LEU A 11 18.37 6.87 2.27
C LEU A 11 17.19 6.22 3.00
N ALA A 12 16.44 5.34 2.36
CA ALA A 12 15.31 4.63 2.96
C ALA A 12 15.78 3.82 4.18
N ARG A 13 16.91 3.12 4.05
CA ARG A 13 17.50 2.38 5.17
C ARG A 13 17.96 3.30 6.29
N THR A 14 18.56 4.44 5.96
CA THR A 14 18.95 5.48 6.92
C THR A 14 17.75 6.00 7.70
N ILE A 15 16.62 6.26 7.04
CA ILE A 15 15.38 6.70 7.70
C ILE A 15 14.89 5.66 8.70
N ARG A 16 14.89 4.38 8.31
CA ARG A 16 14.47 3.26 9.19
C ARG A 16 15.34 3.09 10.44
N THR A 17 16.53 3.69 10.50
CA THR A 17 17.35 3.69 11.73
C THR A 17 16.77 4.56 12.84
N GLY A 18 15.96 5.57 12.50
CA GLY A 18 15.46 6.57 13.44
C GLY A 18 16.53 7.53 13.99
N ASP A 19 17.77 7.49 13.49
CA ASP A 19 18.83 8.41 13.91
C ASP A 19 18.68 9.76 13.20
N ASP A 20 18.07 10.72 13.88
CA ASP A 20 17.82 12.06 13.36
C ASP A 20 19.07 12.77 12.81
N LYS A 21 20.26 12.53 13.38
CA LYS A 21 21.50 13.16 12.90
C LYS A 21 21.94 12.54 11.58
N LEU A 22 21.91 11.21 11.51
CA LEU A 22 22.26 10.48 10.29
C LEU A 22 21.29 10.80 9.15
N ILE A 23 19.99 10.84 9.47
CA ILE A 23 18.92 11.21 8.55
C ILE A 23 19.13 12.63 8.03
N THR A 24 19.33 13.61 8.92
CA THR A 24 19.58 15.01 8.54
C THR A 24 20.80 15.13 7.63
N LYS A 25 21.89 14.40 7.94
CA LYS A 25 23.09 14.39 7.11
C LYS A 25 22.83 13.81 5.73
N ALA A 26 22.16 12.66 5.64
CA ALA A 26 21.83 12.00 4.38
C ALA A 26 20.99 12.94 3.49
N PHE A 27 19.94 13.53 4.05
CA PHE A 27 19.11 14.49 3.35
C PHE A 27 19.83 15.77 2.94
N SER A 28 20.79 16.25 3.73
CA SER A 28 21.60 17.43 3.36
C SER A 28 22.57 17.15 2.21
N GLN A 29 22.93 15.89 2.00
CA GLN A 29 23.79 15.44 0.90
C GLN A 29 23.01 15.13 -0.38
N LEU A 30 21.71 14.86 -0.27
CA LEU A 30 20.83 14.70 -1.42
C LEU A 30 20.72 16.04 -2.16
N LYS A 31 21.13 16.03 -3.42
CA LYS A 31 20.82 17.13 -4.33
C LYS A 31 19.35 17.02 -4.71
N PHE A 32 18.51 17.92 -4.23
CA PHE A 32 17.08 17.91 -4.58
C PHE A 32 16.88 17.84 -6.11
N GLY A 33 15.93 17.00 -6.53
CA GLY A 33 15.65 16.75 -7.95
C GLY A 33 16.53 15.69 -8.60
N THR A 34 17.52 15.11 -7.90
CA THR A 34 18.32 14.00 -8.47
C THR A 34 17.71 12.63 -8.30
N VAL A 35 16.80 12.44 -7.34
CA VAL A 35 16.09 11.16 -7.15
C VAL A 35 14.70 11.26 -7.79
N PRO A 36 14.44 10.50 -8.86
CA PRO A 36 13.13 10.36 -9.47
C PRO A 36 12.05 9.96 -8.46
N MET A 37 10.84 10.48 -8.64
CA MET A 37 9.73 10.27 -7.72
C MET A 37 9.26 8.81 -7.70
N ASP A 38 9.33 8.11 -8.82
CA ASP A 38 9.05 6.67 -8.94
C ASP A 38 9.97 5.82 -8.06
N ILE A 39 11.25 6.20 -7.93
CA ILE A 39 12.18 5.51 -7.02
C ILE A 39 11.82 5.79 -5.55
N LEU A 40 11.43 7.02 -5.20
CA LEU A 40 10.96 7.32 -3.84
C LEU A 40 9.65 6.60 -3.52
N GLU A 41 8.79 6.38 -4.52
CA GLU A 41 7.54 5.64 -4.38
C GLU A 41 7.76 4.17 -4.03
N GLN A 42 8.76 3.53 -4.63
CA GLN A 42 9.12 2.14 -4.34
C GLN A 42 9.49 1.94 -2.87
N HIS A 43 10.05 2.97 -2.21
CA HIS A 43 10.40 2.91 -0.79
C HIS A 43 9.30 3.39 0.16
N ASN A 44 8.10 3.71 -0.35
CA ASN A 44 6.99 4.23 0.45
C ASN A 44 7.43 5.39 1.35
N PHE A 45 8.15 6.33 0.73
CA PHE A 45 8.94 7.32 1.43
C PHE A 45 8.18 8.12 2.50
N PRO A 46 6.96 8.64 2.24
CA PRO A 46 6.23 9.40 3.25
C PRO A 46 5.90 8.58 4.49
N TYR A 47 5.54 7.31 4.30
CA TYR A 47 5.22 6.40 5.38
C TYR A 47 6.43 6.15 6.28
N ILE A 48 7.58 5.76 5.70
CA ILE A 48 8.78 5.48 6.50
C ILE A 48 9.30 6.72 7.24
N VAL A 49 9.17 7.92 6.65
CA VAL A 49 9.50 9.18 7.32
C VAL A 49 8.58 9.41 8.51
N GLN A 50 7.27 9.26 8.33
CA GLN A 50 6.31 9.46 9.40
C GLN A 50 6.50 8.44 10.55
N ARG A 51 6.81 7.18 10.21
CA ARG A 51 7.01 6.10 11.18
C ARG A 51 8.33 6.19 11.94
N HIS A 52 9.44 6.48 11.25
CA HIS A 52 10.78 6.39 11.83
C HIS A 52 11.45 7.74 12.10
N ALA A 53 10.99 8.82 11.48
CA ALA A 53 11.55 10.16 11.60
C ALA A 53 10.49 11.26 11.85
N PRO A 54 9.48 11.05 12.73
CA PRO A 54 8.37 11.99 12.92
C PRO A 54 8.78 13.36 13.50
N ASN A 55 10.01 13.49 14.00
CA ASN A 55 10.55 14.75 14.53
C ASN A 55 11.54 15.43 13.58
N ASN A 56 11.93 14.75 12.49
CA ASN A 56 12.91 15.27 11.55
C ASN A 56 12.25 16.22 10.53
N GLN A 57 12.36 17.52 10.78
CA GLN A 57 11.71 18.55 9.95
C GLN A 57 12.15 18.52 8.48
N LEU A 58 13.41 18.17 8.20
CA LEU A 58 13.91 18.09 6.83
C LEU A 58 13.26 16.89 6.10
N ALA A 59 13.22 15.73 6.75
CA ALA A 59 12.58 14.54 6.21
C ALA A 59 11.07 14.75 5.99
N LEU A 60 10.37 15.33 6.97
CA LEU A 60 8.94 15.64 6.90
C LEU A 60 8.62 16.62 5.76
N SER A 61 9.44 17.66 5.58
CA SER A 61 9.29 18.60 4.47
C SER A 61 9.42 17.89 3.12
N MET A 62 10.37 16.95 3.00
CA MET A 62 10.52 16.15 1.78
C MET A 62 9.33 15.21 1.55
N ALA A 63 8.89 14.50 2.58
CA ALA A 63 7.72 13.63 2.53
C ALA A 63 6.47 14.40 2.10
N SER A 64 6.24 15.59 2.67
CA SER A 64 5.11 16.46 2.29
C SER A 64 5.19 16.91 0.84
N ASN A 65 6.37 17.34 0.36
CA ASN A 65 6.55 17.72 -1.06
C ASN A 65 6.25 16.54 -2.00
N TYR A 66 6.69 15.34 -1.64
CA TYR A 66 6.41 14.12 -2.38
C TYR A 66 4.91 13.80 -2.41
N GLN A 67 4.23 13.85 -1.26
CA GLN A 67 2.78 13.62 -1.18
C GLN A 67 2.01 14.62 -2.02
N ASN A 68 2.38 15.91 -1.98
CA ASN A 68 1.76 16.95 -2.79
C ASN A 68 1.92 16.66 -4.30
N PHE A 69 3.11 16.26 -4.74
CA PHE A 69 3.35 15.86 -6.13
C PHE A 69 2.49 14.64 -6.52
N LYS A 70 2.41 13.63 -5.66
CA LYS A 70 1.60 12.43 -5.87
C LYS A 70 0.10 12.76 -5.97
N LEU A 71 -0.41 13.59 -5.07
CA LEU A 71 -1.80 14.06 -5.11
C LEU A 71 -2.11 14.84 -6.39
N GLN A 72 -1.19 15.72 -6.84
CA GLN A 72 -1.33 16.42 -8.11
C GLN A 72 -1.33 15.47 -9.30
N LYS A 73 -0.48 14.44 -9.28
CA LYS A 73 -0.47 13.38 -10.29
C LYS A 73 -1.84 12.69 -10.32
N ILE A 74 -2.30 12.12 -9.20
CA ILE A 74 -3.61 11.44 -9.10
C ILE A 74 -4.75 12.34 -9.57
N GLU A 75 -4.75 13.62 -9.17
CA GLU A 75 -5.79 14.56 -9.60
C GLU A 75 -5.75 14.82 -11.10
N HIS A 76 -4.55 14.90 -11.69
CA HIS A 76 -4.40 14.91 -13.14
C HIS A 76 -4.94 13.62 -13.76
N GLU A 77 -4.70 12.46 -13.12
CA GLU A 77 -5.11 11.13 -13.59
C GLU A 77 -6.59 10.83 -13.54
N LYS A 78 -7.28 11.46 -12.60
CA LYS A 78 -8.66 11.15 -12.25
C LYS A 78 -9.61 11.12 -13.45
N PRO A 79 -9.64 12.11 -14.37
CA PRO A 79 -10.62 12.10 -15.45
C PRO A 79 -10.47 10.91 -16.41
N TRP A 80 -9.24 10.53 -16.76
CA TRP A 80 -9.03 9.39 -17.67
C TRP A 80 -9.21 8.05 -16.96
N MET A 81 -8.84 7.96 -15.69
CA MET A 81 -9.01 6.77 -14.88
C MET A 81 -10.51 6.46 -14.71
N LEU A 82 -11.32 7.46 -14.37
CA LEU A 82 -12.78 7.30 -14.26
C LEU A 82 -13.42 6.94 -15.59
N LYS A 83 -12.95 7.53 -16.69
CA LYS A 83 -13.41 7.17 -18.03
C LYS A 83 -13.09 5.72 -18.37
N ARG A 84 -11.84 5.28 -18.14
CA ARG A 84 -11.41 3.90 -18.37
C ARG A 84 -12.18 2.90 -17.52
N PHE A 85 -12.42 3.22 -16.26
CA PHE A 85 -13.25 2.40 -15.39
C PHE A 85 -14.67 2.25 -15.94
N ALA A 86 -15.31 3.34 -16.37
CA ALA A 86 -16.63 3.29 -16.98
C ALA A 86 -16.63 2.48 -18.30
N ASP A 87 -15.72 2.78 -19.21
CA ASP A 87 -15.61 2.11 -20.51
C ASP A 87 -15.38 0.60 -20.33
N SER A 88 -14.41 0.22 -19.49
CA SER A 88 -14.12 -1.20 -19.20
C SER A 88 -15.24 -1.92 -18.46
N THR A 89 -16.04 -1.21 -17.64
CA THR A 89 -17.24 -1.81 -17.01
C THR A 89 -18.27 -2.20 -18.08
N PHE A 90 -18.47 -1.35 -19.09
CA PHE A 90 -19.43 -1.66 -20.16
C PHE A 90 -18.91 -2.69 -21.17
N GLU A 91 -17.59 -2.80 -21.33
CA GLU A 91 -16.98 -3.87 -22.11
C GLU A 91 -17.08 -5.23 -21.40
N GLU A 92 -16.86 -5.28 -20.08
CA GLU A 92 -16.97 -6.49 -19.27
C GLU A 92 -18.43 -6.95 -19.10
N TYR A 93 -19.37 -6.01 -18.96
CA TYR A 93 -20.79 -6.29 -18.72
C TYR A 93 -21.67 -5.66 -19.82
N PRO A 94 -21.59 -6.17 -21.07
CA PRO A 94 -22.31 -5.59 -22.22
C PRO A 94 -23.83 -5.65 -22.06
N ASP A 95 -24.34 -6.65 -21.32
CA ASP A 95 -25.76 -6.83 -21.04
C ASP A 95 -26.24 -6.01 -19.83
N GLY A 96 -25.36 -5.21 -19.22
CA GLY A 96 -25.67 -4.36 -18.06
C GLY A 96 -25.81 -5.11 -16.73
N ILE A 97 -25.62 -6.43 -16.70
CA ILE A 97 -25.72 -7.25 -15.50
C ILE A 97 -24.34 -7.38 -14.85
N VAL A 98 -24.09 -6.63 -13.77
CA VAL A 98 -22.79 -6.63 -13.07
C VAL A 98 -22.72 -7.64 -11.93
N SER A 99 -21.51 -7.99 -11.50
CA SER A 99 -21.31 -8.74 -10.26
C SER A 99 -21.80 -7.97 -9.03
N VAL A 100 -22.19 -8.69 -7.97
CA VAL A 100 -22.59 -8.07 -6.67
C VAL A 100 -21.48 -7.19 -6.12
N HIS A 101 -20.22 -7.61 -6.29
CA HIS A 101 -19.05 -6.86 -5.86
C HIS A 101 -18.94 -5.51 -6.57
N THR A 102 -19.04 -5.52 -7.91
CA THR A 102 -19.03 -4.30 -8.73
C THR A 102 -20.19 -3.37 -8.35
N LEU A 103 -21.40 -3.90 -8.12
CA LEU A 103 -22.55 -3.09 -7.73
C LEU A 103 -22.35 -2.42 -6.36
N LYS A 104 -21.81 -3.16 -5.38
CA LYS A 104 -21.47 -2.61 -4.07
C LYS A 104 -20.41 -1.51 -4.18
N LEU A 105 -19.36 -1.72 -4.99
CA LEU A 105 -18.32 -0.72 -5.23
C LEU A 105 -18.93 0.56 -5.84
N LEU A 106 -19.71 0.43 -6.92
CA LEU A 106 -20.35 1.57 -7.58
C LEU A 106 -21.24 2.33 -6.60
N THR A 107 -22.01 1.61 -5.80
CA THR A 107 -22.85 2.22 -4.77
C THR A 107 -21.99 2.99 -3.77
N ALA A 108 -20.95 2.38 -3.20
CA ALA A 108 -20.07 3.02 -2.23
C ALA A 108 -19.42 4.29 -2.80
N VAL A 109 -18.95 4.25 -4.05
CA VAL A 109 -18.39 5.39 -4.77
C VAL A 109 -19.41 6.51 -4.95
N SER A 110 -20.70 6.20 -5.13
CA SER A 110 -21.76 7.22 -5.19
C SER A 110 -21.88 8.04 -3.91
N PHE A 111 -21.40 7.53 -2.76
CA PHE A 111 -21.40 8.22 -1.47
C PHE A 111 -20.17 9.11 -1.24
N PHE A 112 -19.23 9.19 -2.19
CA PHE A 112 -18.07 10.08 -2.06
C PHE A 112 -18.47 11.55 -2.02
N THR A 113 -17.57 12.37 -1.48
CA THR A 113 -17.67 13.83 -1.48
C THR A 113 -17.16 14.44 -2.80
N ASP A 114 -16.24 13.76 -3.48
CA ASP A 114 -15.74 14.17 -4.80
C ASP A 114 -16.79 13.88 -5.87
N LEU A 115 -17.28 14.96 -6.49
CA LEU A 115 -18.37 14.92 -7.45
C LEU A 115 -18.03 14.15 -8.74
N ASP A 116 -16.75 14.04 -9.10
CA ASP A 116 -16.35 13.32 -10.32
C ASP A 116 -16.56 11.82 -10.16
N PHE A 117 -16.25 11.27 -8.98
CA PHE A 117 -16.54 9.88 -8.64
C PHE A 117 -18.04 9.61 -8.58
N VAL A 118 -18.80 10.52 -7.96
CA VAL A 118 -20.27 10.39 -7.87
C VAL A 118 -20.90 10.39 -9.26
N LYS A 119 -20.47 11.29 -10.17
CA LYS A 119 -20.94 11.33 -11.56
C LYS A 119 -20.57 10.05 -12.31
N CYS A 120 -19.34 9.57 -12.16
CA CYS A 120 -18.89 8.32 -12.79
C CYS A 120 -19.77 7.14 -12.33
N SER A 121 -19.98 6.99 -11.01
CA SER A 121 -20.83 5.95 -10.46
C SER A 121 -22.27 6.02 -11.00
N PHE A 122 -22.91 7.19 -10.96
CA PHE A 122 -24.27 7.34 -11.50
C PHE A 122 -24.34 7.09 -13.01
N SER A 123 -23.32 7.51 -13.77
CA SER A 123 -23.23 7.22 -15.20
C SER A 123 -23.24 5.72 -15.47
N ILE A 124 -22.48 4.95 -14.69
CA ILE A 124 -22.45 3.49 -14.78
C ILE A 124 -23.79 2.89 -14.33
N LEU A 125 -24.21 3.16 -13.08
CA LEU A 125 -25.44 2.63 -12.49
C LEU A 125 -26.68 2.89 -13.36
N SER A 126 -26.79 4.07 -14.00
CA SER A 126 -27.94 4.42 -14.85
C SER A 126 -28.10 3.51 -16.08
N ARG A 127 -27.02 2.87 -16.51
CA ARG A 127 -26.95 1.98 -17.68
C ARG A 127 -27.03 0.50 -17.33
N LEU A 128 -26.83 0.13 -16.06
CA LEU A 128 -26.89 -1.25 -15.61
C LEU A 128 -28.33 -1.74 -15.54
N ASP A 129 -28.55 -3.04 -15.71
CA ASP A 129 -29.85 -3.68 -15.51
C ASP A 129 -30.07 -3.97 -14.01
N LEU A 130 -30.67 -2.99 -13.33
CA LEU A 130 -30.88 -2.99 -11.88
C LEU A 130 -32.31 -3.41 -11.56
N LEU A 131 -32.47 -4.23 -10.54
CA LEU A 131 -33.78 -4.61 -9.99
C LEU A 131 -34.23 -3.61 -8.92
N VAL A 132 -35.53 -3.60 -8.59
CA VAL A 132 -36.07 -2.76 -7.50
C VAL A 132 -35.33 -3.03 -6.19
N GLU A 133 -35.03 -4.29 -5.90
CA GLU A 133 -34.30 -4.72 -4.70
C GLU A 133 -32.87 -4.16 -4.66
N ASP A 134 -32.20 -3.97 -5.82
CA ASP A 134 -30.87 -3.36 -5.85
C ASP A 134 -30.94 -1.89 -5.40
N PHE A 135 -31.95 -1.14 -5.84
CA PHE A 135 -32.13 0.24 -5.42
C PHE A 135 -32.33 0.35 -3.91
N GLU A 136 -33.19 -0.51 -3.35
CA GLU A 136 -33.57 -0.49 -1.95
C GLU A 136 -32.45 -1.01 -1.04
N LYS A 137 -31.85 -2.14 -1.39
CA LYS A 137 -30.80 -2.77 -0.60
C LYS A 137 -29.54 -1.93 -0.49
N TYR A 138 -29.18 -1.24 -1.57
CA TYR A 138 -27.93 -0.48 -1.66
C TYR A 138 -28.14 1.03 -1.50
N GLY A 139 -29.39 1.49 -1.28
CA GLY A 139 -29.68 2.91 -1.05
C GLY A 139 -29.41 3.81 -2.27
N ILE A 140 -29.50 3.24 -3.48
CA ILE A 140 -29.19 3.95 -4.73
C ILE A 140 -30.20 5.08 -4.96
N LEU A 141 -31.48 4.83 -4.65
CA LEU A 141 -32.55 5.80 -4.86
C LEU A 141 -32.40 7.02 -3.94
N GLU A 142 -32.16 6.79 -2.65
CA GLU A 142 -31.96 7.83 -1.64
C GLU A 142 -30.80 8.71 -2.05
N ARG A 143 -29.70 8.10 -2.49
CA ARG A 143 -28.52 8.83 -2.93
C ARG A 143 -28.76 9.59 -4.23
N ALA A 144 -29.42 8.99 -5.21
CA ALA A 144 -29.75 9.65 -6.48
C ALA A 144 -30.64 10.88 -6.29
N LYS A 145 -31.63 10.82 -5.39
CA LYS A 145 -32.50 11.98 -5.05
C LYS A 145 -31.73 13.19 -4.56
N VAL A 146 -30.63 13.01 -3.82
CA VAL A 146 -29.78 14.11 -3.35
C VAL A 146 -29.18 14.90 -4.52
N PHE A 147 -28.91 14.24 -5.65
CA PHE A 147 -28.25 14.83 -6.82
C PHE A 147 -29.15 14.96 -8.04
N GLU A 148 -30.44 14.65 -7.95
CA GLU A 148 -31.39 14.61 -9.07
C GLU A 148 -31.39 15.92 -9.88
N HIS A 149 -31.21 17.07 -9.23
CA HIS A 149 -31.20 18.37 -9.89
C HIS A 149 -29.81 18.84 -10.36
N GLN A 150 -28.75 18.09 -10.03
CA GLN A 150 -27.36 18.47 -10.30
C GLN A 150 -26.67 17.52 -11.29
N ILE A 151 -27.08 16.25 -11.33
CA ILE A 151 -26.50 15.21 -12.17
C ILE A 151 -27.64 14.57 -12.96
N GLN A 152 -27.55 14.61 -14.29
CA GLN A 152 -28.58 14.08 -15.17
C GLN A 152 -28.82 12.59 -14.87
N GLU A 153 -27.76 11.79 -14.77
CA GLU A 153 -27.83 10.35 -14.56
C GLU A 153 -28.48 9.97 -13.23
N ALA A 154 -28.38 10.82 -12.20
CA ALA A 154 -29.11 10.64 -10.95
C ALA A 154 -30.63 10.79 -11.16
N ALA A 155 -31.08 11.80 -11.94
CA ALA A 155 -32.49 11.93 -12.30
C ALA A 155 -33.00 10.75 -13.14
N TRP A 156 -32.15 10.19 -14.00
CA TRP A 156 -32.47 8.99 -14.77
C TRP A 156 -32.64 7.77 -13.87
N LEU A 157 -31.80 7.60 -12.84
CA LEU A 157 -31.94 6.55 -11.84
C LEU A 157 -33.25 6.66 -11.05
N VAL A 158 -33.63 7.87 -10.63
CA VAL A 158 -34.92 8.10 -9.93
C VAL A 158 -36.11 7.68 -10.80
N ARG A 159 -36.12 8.07 -12.09
CA ARG A 159 -37.17 7.66 -13.04
C ARG A 159 -37.10 6.17 -13.38
N LYS A 160 -35.91 5.59 -13.41
CA LYS A 160 -35.73 4.16 -13.65
C LYS A 160 -36.36 3.34 -12.53
N TYR A 161 -36.08 3.69 -11.26
CA TYR A 161 -36.72 3.05 -10.11
C TYR A 161 -38.25 3.16 -10.15
N GLN A 162 -38.79 4.35 -10.46
CA GLN A 162 -40.24 4.54 -10.54
C GLN A 162 -40.88 3.62 -11.59
N ARG A 163 -40.30 3.53 -12.79
CA ARG A 163 -40.81 2.64 -13.84
C ARG A 163 -40.76 1.17 -13.42
N LEU A 164 -39.64 0.72 -12.86
CA LEU A 164 -39.50 -0.67 -12.39
C LEU A 164 -40.50 -1.00 -11.28
N LYS A 165 -40.76 -0.03 -10.39
CA LYS A 165 -41.75 -0.19 -9.33
C LYS A 165 -43.18 -0.28 -9.86
N ASP A 166 -43.53 0.59 -10.81
CA ASP A 166 -44.84 0.57 -11.46
C ASP A 166 -45.07 -0.76 -12.23
N GLU A 167 -44.02 -1.29 -12.87
CA GLU A 167 -44.04 -2.60 -13.55
C GLU A 167 -44.31 -3.74 -12.55
N VAL A 168 -43.55 -3.82 -11.44
CA VAL A 168 -43.75 -4.83 -10.39
C VAL A 168 -45.13 -4.72 -9.73
N GLU A 169 -45.64 -3.50 -9.49
CA GLU A 169 -46.99 -3.31 -8.94
C GLU A 169 -48.09 -3.73 -9.94
N SER A 170 -47.88 -3.51 -11.24
CA SER A 170 -48.82 -3.92 -12.29
C SER A 170 -48.87 -5.43 -12.53
N GLU A 171 -47.73 -6.13 -12.45
CA GLU A 171 -47.66 -7.60 -12.58
C GLU A 171 -48.42 -8.28 -11.42
N VAL A 172 -48.34 -7.73 -10.21
CA VAL A 172 -49.10 -8.22 -9.05
C VAL A 172 -50.62 -8.05 -9.21
N GLU A 173 -51.09 -7.06 -9.97
CA GLU A 173 -52.52 -6.88 -10.24
C GLU A 173 -53.05 -7.84 -11.33
N GLU A 174 -52.24 -8.25 -12.31
CA GLU A 174 -52.65 -9.18 -13.36
C GLU A 174 -52.46 -10.67 -12.99
N GLU A 175 -51.43 -11.03 -12.21
CA GLU A 175 -51.12 -12.43 -11.84
C GLU A 175 -51.90 -12.97 -10.63
N SER A 176 -53.16 -12.60 -10.49
CA SER A 176 -54.08 -13.32 -9.59
C SER A 176 -54.37 -14.77 -10.03
N GLU A 177 -53.73 -15.27 -11.09
CA GLU A 177 -53.71 -16.68 -11.50
C GLU A 177 -52.29 -17.10 -11.94
N GLU A 178 -51.63 -17.96 -11.14
CA GLU A 178 -50.38 -18.70 -11.43
C GLU A 178 -49.04 -17.93 -11.37
N THR A 179 -48.40 -17.99 -10.20
CA THR A 179 -47.08 -17.42 -9.85
C THR A 179 -45.94 -17.92 -10.74
N GLU A 180 -45.44 -17.09 -11.67
CA GLU A 180 -44.10 -17.26 -12.23
C GLU A 180 -43.08 -16.55 -11.34
N VAL A 181 -42.11 -17.32 -10.82
CA VAL A 181 -40.99 -16.77 -10.04
C VAL A 181 -40.13 -15.95 -10.99
N ALA A 182 -40.06 -14.63 -10.77
CA ALA A 182 -39.17 -13.74 -11.50
C ALA A 182 -37.76 -14.35 -11.61
N PRO A 183 -37.16 -14.35 -12.81
CA PRO A 183 -35.86 -14.98 -13.03
C PRO A 183 -34.82 -14.32 -12.13
N SER A 184 -34.26 -15.08 -11.19
CA SER A 184 -33.08 -14.64 -10.46
C SER A 184 -31.97 -14.42 -11.48
N LEU A 185 -31.55 -13.16 -11.67
CA LEU A 185 -30.38 -12.81 -12.48
C LEU A 185 -29.16 -13.50 -11.86
N ASP A 186 -28.72 -14.58 -12.51
CA ASP A 186 -27.55 -15.35 -12.11
C ASP A 186 -26.29 -14.53 -12.40
N ARG A 187 -25.90 -13.69 -11.44
CA ARG A 187 -24.71 -12.83 -11.49
C ARG A 187 -23.41 -13.62 -11.28
N ARG A 188 -23.28 -14.79 -11.91
CA ARG A 188 -22.04 -15.58 -11.93
C ARG A 188 -20.94 -14.82 -12.68
N TYR A 189 -19.72 -14.95 -12.17
CA TYR A 189 -18.55 -14.19 -12.62
C TYR A 189 -18.26 -14.40 -14.12
N PRO A 190 -18.37 -13.36 -14.97
CA PRO A 190 -17.86 -13.43 -16.34
C PRO A 190 -16.33 -13.60 -16.36
N PRO A 191 -15.75 -14.04 -17.49
CA PRO A 191 -14.31 -14.15 -17.66
C PRO A 191 -13.65 -12.76 -17.60
N ILE A 192 -12.68 -12.67 -16.71
CA ILE A 192 -11.97 -11.45 -16.34
C ILE A 192 -11.18 -10.86 -17.53
N HIS A 193 -11.55 -9.68 -18.02
CA HIS A 193 -10.66 -8.89 -18.89
C HIS A 193 -9.64 -8.08 -18.07
N GLY A 194 -8.38 -8.07 -18.53
CA GLY A 194 -7.26 -7.47 -17.79
C GLY A 194 -7.44 -5.98 -17.48
N ASP A 195 -8.02 -5.22 -18.41
CA ASP A 195 -8.20 -3.77 -18.24
C ASP A 195 -9.29 -3.44 -17.21
N PHE A 196 -10.41 -4.18 -17.18
CA PHE A 196 -11.46 -3.98 -16.18
C PHE A 196 -10.95 -4.24 -14.77
N THR A 197 -10.19 -5.32 -14.59
CA THR A 197 -9.63 -5.71 -13.28
C THR A 197 -8.73 -4.63 -12.72
N HIS A 198 -7.78 -4.14 -13.53
CA HIS A 198 -6.87 -3.09 -13.09
C HIS A 198 -7.63 -1.80 -12.72
N ASN A 199 -8.58 -1.36 -13.55
CA ASN A 199 -9.35 -0.16 -13.26
C ASN A 199 -10.24 -0.33 -12.02
N ARG A 200 -10.81 -1.53 -11.81
CA ARG A 200 -11.62 -1.84 -10.61
C ARG A 200 -10.77 -1.78 -9.34
N MET A 201 -9.59 -2.42 -9.35
CA MET A 201 -8.63 -2.39 -8.25
C MET A 201 -8.22 -0.95 -7.89
N GLU A 202 -8.06 -0.10 -8.89
CA GLU A 202 -7.76 1.32 -8.68
C GLU A 202 -8.89 2.06 -7.92
N ILE A 203 -10.15 1.83 -8.29
CA ILE A 203 -11.31 2.41 -7.59
C ILE A 203 -11.47 1.82 -6.17
N GLU A 204 -11.20 0.52 -6.00
CA GLU A 204 -11.19 -0.16 -4.70
C GLU A 204 -10.18 0.48 -3.73
N MET A 205 -8.98 0.83 -4.22
CA MET A 205 -8.00 1.55 -3.40
C MET A 205 -8.40 2.95 -3.01
N ILE A 206 -9.06 3.67 -3.91
CA ILE A 206 -9.57 5.01 -3.59
C ILE A 206 -10.65 4.90 -2.52
N PHE A 207 -11.55 3.90 -2.65
CA PHE A 207 -12.54 3.60 -1.64
C PHE A 207 -11.92 3.29 -0.28
N LEU A 208 -10.95 2.37 -0.23
CA LEU A 208 -10.24 2.04 0.99
C LEU A 208 -9.56 3.28 1.62
N ALA A 209 -8.84 4.06 0.81
CA ALA A 209 -8.17 5.28 1.28
C ALA A 209 -9.15 6.30 1.87
N GLN A 210 -10.34 6.46 1.28
CA GLN A 210 -11.38 7.35 1.81
C GLN A 210 -11.96 6.83 3.13
N CYS A 211 -12.19 5.51 3.25
CA CYS A 211 -12.67 4.89 4.48
C CYS A 211 -11.67 5.09 5.63
N ILE A 212 -10.37 4.87 5.37
CA ILE A 212 -9.29 5.10 6.34
C ILE A 212 -9.26 6.57 6.77
N LYS A 213 -9.33 7.51 5.82
CA LYS A 213 -9.33 8.95 6.13
C LYS A 213 -10.56 9.41 6.91
N ALA A 214 -11.69 8.72 6.77
CA ALA A 214 -12.89 9.01 7.55
C ALA A 214 -12.75 8.60 9.03
N GLY A 215 -11.84 7.67 9.36
CA GLY A 215 -11.51 7.28 10.73
C GLY A 215 -12.60 6.49 11.46
N ASN A 216 -13.62 6.00 10.75
CA ASN A 216 -14.65 5.14 11.33
C ASN A 216 -14.20 3.68 11.28
N GLU A 217 -13.97 3.08 12.44
CA GLU A 217 -13.44 1.72 12.58
C GLU A 217 -14.26 0.65 11.84
N GLU A 218 -15.59 0.64 12.01
CA GLU A 218 -16.47 -0.33 11.33
C GLU A 218 -16.41 -0.19 9.80
N MET A 219 -16.38 1.06 9.32
CA MET A 219 -16.25 1.35 7.89
C MET A 219 -14.90 0.89 7.34
N ILE A 220 -13.82 1.03 8.12
CA ILE A 220 -12.48 0.60 7.74
C ILE A 220 -12.40 -0.93 7.67
N SER A 221 -12.83 -1.64 8.70
CA SER A 221 -12.85 -3.11 8.72
C SER A 221 -13.66 -3.65 7.54
N THR A 222 -14.86 -3.09 7.32
CA THR A 222 -15.72 -3.47 6.19
C THR A 222 -15.04 -3.17 4.85
N ALA A 223 -14.33 -2.05 4.73
CA ALA A 223 -13.63 -1.70 3.50
C ALA A 223 -12.43 -2.61 3.21
N ILE A 224 -11.65 -2.98 4.23
CA ILE A 224 -10.52 -3.92 4.11
C ILE A 224 -11.04 -5.30 3.67
N GLU A 225 -12.08 -5.81 4.34
CA GLU A 225 -12.72 -7.08 3.97
C GLU A 225 -13.30 -7.03 2.55
N PHE A 226 -14.00 -5.93 2.22
CA PHE A 226 -14.61 -5.75 0.91
C PHE A 226 -13.57 -5.77 -0.21
N VAL A 227 -12.46 -5.06 -0.04
CA VAL A 227 -11.44 -4.93 -1.07
C VAL A 227 -10.64 -6.22 -1.28
N GLY A 228 -10.41 -7.01 -0.23
CA GLY A 228 -9.62 -8.24 -0.31
C GLY A 228 -8.14 -7.95 -0.57
N THR A 229 -7.33 -7.93 0.49
CA THR A 229 -5.96 -7.41 0.43
C THR A 229 -4.99 -8.30 -0.34
N ASP A 230 -5.26 -9.60 -0.40
CA ASP A 230 -4.32 -10.62 -0.91
C ASP A 230 -4.17 -10.61 -2.43
N GLU A 231 -5.08 -9.98 -3.17
CA GLU A 231 -5.09 -9.99 -4.65
C GLU A 231 -4.52 -8.71 -5.27
N LEU A 232 -4.18 -7.71 -4.46
CA LEU A 232 -3.82 -6.38 -4.96
C LEU A 232 -2.32 -6.19 -5.16
N PRO A 233 -1.89 -5.73 -6.34
CA PRO A 233 -0.51 -5.34 -6.58
C PRO A 233 0.01 -4.29 -5.59
N LEU A 234 1.26 -4.44 -5.14
CA LEU A 234 1.91 -3.50 -4.21
C LEU A 234 1.92 -2.04 -4.70
N GLU A 235 1.97 -1.84 -6.02
CA GLU A 235 1.92 -0.51 -6.65
C GLU A 235 0.69 0.29 -6.26
N PHE A 236 -0.44 -0.36 -6.01
CA PHE A 236 -1.70 0.28 -5.64
C PHE A 236 -1.67 0.82 -4.20
N TYR A 237 -1.18 0.01 -3.26
CA TYR A 237 -0.98 0.45 -1.88
C TYR A 237 -0.03 1.64 -1.77
N ARG A 238 1.04 1.62 -2.58
CA ARG A 238 2.00 2.74 -2.70
C ARG A 238 1.36 3.96 -3.36
N LYS A 239 0.65 3.78 -4.47
CA LYS A 239 0.01 4.88 -5.23
C LYS A 239 -0.95 5.68 -4.36
N TYR A 240 -1.73 5.02 -3.50
CA TYR A 240 -2.73 5.67 -2.65
C TYR A 240 -2.28 5.92 -1.20
N ASP A 241 -0.98 5.75 -0.92
CA ASP A 241 -0.38 5.96 0.41
C ASP A 241 -1.18 5.25 1.53
N ILE A 242 -1.54 3.98 1.32
CA ILE A 242 -2.41 3.24 2.24
C ILE A 242 -1.74 3.06 3.61
N ALA A 243 -0.49 2.60 3.65
CA ALA A 243 0.25 2.43 4.91
C ALA A 243 0.36 3.74 5.70
N LEU A 244 0.63 4.85 5.01
CA LEU A 244 0.66 6.18 5.63
C LEU A 244 -0.71 6.61 6.14
N SER A 245 -1.76 6.38 5.37
CA SER A 245 -3.14 6.72 5.78
C SER A 245 -3.53 5.93 7.03
N CYS A 246 -3.27 4.62 7.07
CA CYS A 246 -3.48 3.80 8.26
C CYS A 246 -2.72 4.36 9.47
N HIS A 247 -1.44 4.70 9.28
CA HIS A 247 -0.59 5.21 10.35
C HIS A 247 -1.03 6.59 10.88
N LEU A 248 -1.53 7.47 10.02
CA LEU A 248 -1.94 8.82 10.41
C LEU A 248 -3.34 8.88 11.00
N TYR A 249 -4.30 8.18 10.41
CA TYR A 249 -5.71 8.32 10.76
C TYR A 249 -6.20 7.24 11.73
N CYS A 250 -5.55 6.07 11.75
CA CYS A 250 -6.02 4.89 12.48
C CYS A 250 -4.89 4.10 13.16
N PRO A 251 -3.92 4.73 13.85
CA PRO A 251 -2.72 4.05 14.35
C PRO A 251 -3.00 2.95 15.37
N GLU A 252 -4.14 3.01 16.07
CA GLU A 252 -4.50 2.04 17.10
C GLU A 252 -5.40 0.90 16.60
N GLN A 253 -5.95 1.02 15.39
CA GLN A 253 -6.90 0.07 14.85
C GLN A 253 -6.18 -1.19 14.34
N GLU A 254 -6.67 -2.37 14.72
CA GLU A 254 -5.96 -3.64 14.53
C GLU A 254 -5.87 -4.05 13.05
N ASP A 255 -6.95 -3.89 12.27
CA ASP A 255 -6.92 -4.23 10.83
C ASP A 255 -5.96 -3.32 10.05
N CYS A 256 -5.82 -2.06 10.43
CA CYS A 256 -4.85 -1.12 9.89
C CYS A 256 -3.43 -1.52 10.24
N LYS A 257 -3.18 -2.03 11.46
CA LYS A 257 -1.87 -2.59 11.85
C LYS A 257 -1.56 -3.82 11.01
N HIS A 258 -2.49 -4.75 10.87
CA HIS A 258 -2.33 -5.93 10.01
C HIS A 258 -2.09 -5.56 8.55
N LEU A 259 -2.83 -4.58 8.02
CA LEU A 259 -2.66 -4.10 6.65
C LEU A 259 -1.30 -3.42 6.45
N ILE A 260 -0.83 -2.64 7.43
CA ILE A 260 0.52 -2.08 7.41
C ILE A 260 1.56 -3.20 7.39
N ASP A 261 1.43 -4.20 8.27
CA ASP A 261 2.39 -5.30 8.36
C ASP A 261 2.42 -6.11 7.04
N PHE A 262 1.26 -6.35 6.42
CA PHE A 262 1.14 -6.97 5.11
C PHE A 262 1.84 -6.15 4.01
N ILE A 263 1.62 -4.83 3.98
CA ILE A 263 2.27 -3.95 3.00
C ILE A 263 3.80 -3.93 3.22
N GLU A 264 4.26 -3.85 4.46
CA GLU A 264 5.69 -3.90 4.80
C GLU A 264 6.32 -5.23 4.38
N GLU A 265 5.61 -6.34 4.55
CA GLU A 265 6.04 -7.66 4.07
C GLU A 265 6.16 -7.70 2.54
N MET A 266 5.13 -7.24 1.82
CA MET A 266 5.16 -7.15 0.35
C MET A 266 6.31 -6.26 -0.14
N GLU A 267 6.56 -5.13 0.54
CA GLU A 267 7.65 -4.22 0.24
C GLU A 267 9.02 -4.89 0.40
N GLU A 268 9.21 -5.65 1.47
CA GLU A 268 10.47 -6.31 1.74
C GLU A 268 10.72 -7.44 0.72
N VAL A 269 9.73 -8.30 0.47
CA VAL A 269 9.82 -9.36 -0.54
C VAL A 269 10.06 -8.77 -1.92
N GLY A 270 9.36 -7.67 -2.26
CA GLY A 270 9.47 -7.01 -3.56
C GLY A 270 10.78 -6.24 -3.79
N MET A 271 11.54 -5.92 -2.73
CA MET A 271 12.82 -5.19 -2.81
C MET A 271 14.02 -6.01 -2.33
N GLN A 272 13.86 -7.30 -2.07
CA GLN A 272 14.91 -8.14 -1.46
C GLN A 272 16.24 -8.10 -2.24
N TRP A 273 16.17 -8.16 -3.57
CA TRP A 273 17.36 -8.24 -4.43
C TRP A 273 18.07 -6.90 -4.50
N GLU A 274 17.29 -5.83 -4.58
CA GLU A 274 17.78 -4.47 -4.58
C GLU A 274 18.37 -4.10 -3.21
N ASN A 275 17.75 -4.51 -2.10
CA ASN A 275 18.28 -4.36 -0.75
C ASN A 275 19.62 -5.09 -0.60
N LEU A 276 19.75 -6.29 -1.16
CA LEU A 276 21.00 -7.04 -1.18
C LEU A 276 22.08 -6.33 -2.02
N GLU A 277 21.75 -5.91 -3.25
CA GLU A 277 22.71 -5.20 -4.12
C GLU A 277 23.17 -3.87 -3.49
N ALA A 278 22.25 -3.15 -2.85
CA ALA A 278 22.56 -1.93 -2.11
C ALA A 278 23.49 -2.21 -0.91
N LEU A 279 23.23 -3.28 -0.15
CA LEU A 279 24.11 -3.70 0.94
C LEU A 279 25.51 -4.05 0.42
N GLU A 280 25.62 -4.90 -0.60
CA GLU A 280 26.91 -5.31 -1.17
C GLU A 280 27.73 -4.12 -1.66
N ARG A 281 27.06 -3.17 -2.34
CA ARG A 281 27.69 -1.92 -2.77
C ARG A 281 28.13 -1.09 -1.58
N TYR A 282 27.28 -0.95 -0.56
CA TYR A 282 27.60 -0.21 0.66
C TYR A 282 28.81 -0.79 1.39
N LEU A 283 28.87 -2.11 1.56
CA LEU A 283 30.00 -2.78 2.20
C LEU A 283 31.30 -2.55 1.41
N ARG A 284 31.25 -2.58 0.08
CA ARG A 284 32.40 -2.31 -0.79
C ARG A 284 32.91 -0.88 -0.64
N GLU A 285 32.01 0.11 -0.64
CA GLU A 285 32.35 1.53 -0.47
C GLU A 285 32.94 1.84 0.91
N ASN A 286 32.67 1.00 1.92
CA ASN A 286 33.14 1.18 3.29
C ASN A 286 34.26 0.18 3.69
N SER A 287 34.81 -0.59 2.74
CA SER A 287 35.77 -1.67 3.00
C SER A 287 37.18 -1.21 3.42
N GLU A 288 37.50 0.08 3.28
CA GLU A 288 38.83 0.64 3.54
C GLU A 288 38.85 1.61 4.75
N LEU A 289 37.82 1.60 5.61
CA LEU A 289 37.67 2.63 6.66
C LEU A 289 38.67 2.52 7.82
N GLY A 290 39.41 1.42 7.94
CA GLY A 290 40.26 1.16 9.09
C GLY A 290 39.40 0.91 10.33
N LEU A 291 39.01 1.99 11.02
CA LEU A 291 38.05 1.98 12.12
C LEU A 291 36.64 2.25 11.59
N VAL A 292 35.70 1.35 11.87
CA VAL A 292 34.30 1.50 11.43
C VAL A 292 33.63 2.67 12.16
N PRO A 293 33.11 3.69 11.47
CA PRO A 293 32.36 4.77 12.10
C PRO A 293 31.01 4.31 12.65
N ASP A 294 30.52 4.98 13.70
CA ASP A 294 29.21 4.68 14.30
C ASP A 294 28.05 4.79 13.30
N SER A 295 28.13 5.70 12.33
CA SER A 295 27.12 5.80 11.27
C SER A 295 27.03 4.55 10.40
N VAL A 296 28.16 3.87 10.17
CA VAL A 296 28.21 2.60 9.42
C VAL A 296 27.63 1.50 10.29
N MET A 297 28.01 1.43 11.57
CA MET A 297 27.41 0.49 12.53
C MET A 297 25.89 0.64 12.59
N THR A 298 25.36 1.86 12.78
CA THR A 298 23.92 2.12 12.84
C THR A 298 23.19 1.60 11.61
N LEU A 299 23.75 1.82 10.41
CA LEU A 299 23.13 1.40 9.16
C LEU A 299 23.17 -0.13 8.98
N LEU A 300 24.29 -0.77 9.29
CA LEU A 300 24.43 -2.24 9.26
C LEU A 300 23.52 -2.92 10.29
N MET A 301 23.35 -2.32 11.47
CA MET A 301 22.39 -2.81 12.46
C MET A 301 20.95 -2.67 12.00
N GLY A 302 20.66 -1.71 11.13
CA GLY A 302 19.38 -1.65 10.42
C GLY A 302 19.11 -2.93 9.64
N TYR A 303 20.11 -3.48 8.94
CA TYR A 303 20.02 -4.74 8.20
C TYR A 303 19.76 -5.95 9.08
N PHE A 304 20.30 -5.99 10.30
CA PHE A 304 19.97 -7.06 11.24
C PHE A 304 18.56 -6.97 11.82
N LYS A 305 18.02 -5.76 12.01
CA LYS A 305 16.72 -5.54 12.67
C LYS A 305 15.53 -5.60 11.70
N GLY A 306 15.78 -5.41 10.42
CA GLY A 306 14.73 -5.08 9.45
C GLY A 306 13.78 -6.21 9.09
N ASP A 307 14.23 -7.46 9.02
CA ASP A 307 13.64 -8.33 8.00
C ASP A 307 13.04 -9.60 8.63
N ARG A 308 11.78 -9.52 9.07
CA ARG A 308 11.06 -10.66 9.67
C ARG A 308 10.61 -11.73 8.65
N TYR A 309 10.68 -11.42 7.34
CA TYR A 309 9.80 -12.06 6.36
C TYR A 309 10.50 -12.91 5.29
N LEU A 310 11.83 -12.86 5.19
CA LEU A 310 12.51 -13.81 4.32
C LEU A 310 12.49 -15.17 5.00
N GLY A 311 11.99 -16.17 4.26
CA GLY A 311 12.02 -17.57 4.67
C GLY A 311 13.36 -17.89 5.33
N ASP A 312 13.28 -18.36 6.57
CA ASP A 312 14.29 -18.32 7.63
C ASP A 312 15.66 -18.96 7.29
N GLU A 313 15.79 -19.56 6.10
CA GLU A 313 17.01 -20.19 5.59
C GLU A 313 17.82 -19.26 4.67
N ASP A 314 17.20 -18.61 3.69
CA ASP A 314 17.92 -17.83 2.67
C ASP A 314 18.45 -16.49 3.23
N TRP A 315 17.69 -15.83 4.12
CA TRP A 315 18.05 -14.50 4.65
C TRP A 315 19.42 -14.45 5.33
N LYS A 316 19.79 -15.51 6.05
CA LYS A 316 21.03 -15.58 6.81
C LYS A 316 22.24 -15.51 5.88
N ASP A 317 22.19 -16.23 4.78
CA ASP A 317 23.28 -16.29 3.82
C ASP A 317 23.41 -14.96 3.03
N TYR A 318 22.30 -14.26 2.80
CA TYR A 318 22.30 -13.04 1.99
C TYR A 318 22.63 -11.76 2.76
N PHE A 319 22.17 -11.58 4.01
CA PHE A 319 22.38 -10.33 4.75
C PHE A 319 23.37 -10.48 5.90
N VAL A 320 23.23 -11.54 6.70
CA VAL A 320 24.04 -11.71 7.92
C VAL A 320 25.49 -12.00 7.58
N ASP A 321 25.74 -12.90 6.63
CA ASP A 321 27.10 -13.34 6.28
C ASP A 321 27.96 -12.22 5.68
N PRO A 322 27.47 -11.41 4.71
CA PRO A 322 28.22 -10.27 4.22
C PRO A 322 28.58 -9.26 5.32
N ILE A 323 27.65 -8.96 6.23
CA ILE A 323 27.90 -8.03 7.34
C ILE A 323 28.89 -8.63 8.34
N CYS A 324 28.79 -9.92 8.65
CA CYS A 324 29.75 -10.59 9.51
C CYS A 324 31.15 -10.59 8.89
N ASN A 325 31.27 -10.89 7.60
CA ASN A 325 32.54 -10.82 6.87
C ASN A 325 33.11 -9.40 6.88
N PHE A 326 32.26 -8.39 6.75
CA PHE A 326 32.66 -6.99 6.91
C PHE A 326 33.24 -6.76 8.31
N PHE A 327 32.55 -7.13 9.38
CA PHE A 327 33.06 -7.00 10.75
C PHE A 327 34.36 -7.77 11.00
N LEU A 328 34.58 -8.92 10.35
CA LEU A 328 35.84 -9.66 10.44
C LEU A 328 36.99 -8.93 9.74
N SER A 329 36.70 -8.23 8.65
CA SER A 329 37.68 -7.49 7.85
C SER A 329 38.06 -6.12 8.40
N GLN A 330 37.21 -5.51 9.23
CA GLN A 330 37.39 -4.15 9.73
C GLN A 330 37.81 -4.10 11.22
N ASP A 331 38.38 -2.97 11.64
CA ASP A 331 38.59 -2.68 13.06
C ASP A 331 37.29 -2.18 13.68
N VAL A 332 36.71 -3.00 14.56
CA VAL A 332 35.46 -2.71 15.28
C VAL A 332 35.77 -2.90 16.75
N SER A 333 35.58 -1.83 17.55
CA SER A 333 35.93 -1.88 18.96
C SER A 333 34.92 -2.69 19.77
N LEU A 334 35.33 -3.16 20.95
CA LEU A 334 34.42 -3.83 21.89
C LEU A 334 33.24 -2.94 22.27
N ASP A 335 33.51 -1.66 22.56
CA ASP A 335 32.48 -0.66 22.90
C ASP A 335 31.43 -0.54 21.79
N GLN A 336 31.84 -0.59 20.51
CA GLN A 336 30.90 -0.60 19.40
C GLN A 336 30.06 -1.87 19.36
N PHE A 337 30.67 -3.06 19.49
CA PHE A 337 29.91 -4.31 19.52
C PHE A 337 28.88 -4.35 20.66
N GLU A 338 29.23 -3.83 21.83
CA GLU A 338 28.35 -3.77 23.00
C GLU A 338 27.23 -2.74 22.83
N ARG A 339 27.56 -1.50 22.44
CA ARG A 339 26.58 -0.43 22.26
C ARG A 339 25.56 -0.71 21.16
N PHE A 340 25.98 -1.43 20.11
CA PHE A 340 25.10 -1.85 19.01
C PHE A 340 24.46 -3.22 19.22
N ASP A 341 24.69 -3.85 20.37
CA ASP A 341 24.09 -5.14 20.77
C ASP A 341 24.32 -6.28 19.77
N VAL A 342 25.47 -6.25 19.07
CA VAL A 342 25.77 -7.17 17.97
C VAL A 342 25.78 -8.61 18.44
N LYS A 343 26.35 -8.87 19.63
CA LYS A 343 26.40 -10.22 20.20
C LYS A 343 25.01 -10.82 20.39
N ASN A 344 24.09 -10.10 21.02
CA ASN A 344 22.75 -10.64 21.30
C ASN A 344 21.93 -10.83 20.02
N ILE A 345 22.16 -10.00 19.00
CA ILE A 345 21.56 -10.19 17.68
C ILE A 345 22.10 -11.46 17.03
N LEU A 346 23.42 -11.66 17.00
CA LEU A 346 24.03 -12.83 16.38
C LEU A 346 23.72 -14.14 17.10
N VAL A 347 23.55 -14.12 18.42
CA VAL A 347 23.14 -15.28 19.23
C VAL A 347 21.74 -15.78 18.85
N LYS A 348 20.84 -14.90 18.38
CA LYS A 348 19.53 -15.35 17.86
C LYS A 348 19.66 -16.26 16.63
N PHE A 349 20.82 -16.24 15.97
CA PHE A 349 21.15 -17.11 14.84
C PHE A 349 22.00 -18.32 15.24
N GLU A 350 22.31 -18.52 16.53
CA GLU A 350 23.26 -19.53 17.01
C GLU A 350 22.89 -20.97 16.61
N GLU A 351 21.60 -21.34 16.70
CA GLU A 351 21.11 -22.67 16.32
C GLU A 351 21.43 -23.02 14.85
N ARG A 352 21.61 -22.01 13.99
CA ARG A 352 21.97 -22.16 12.58
C ARG A 352 23.18 -21.30 12.20
N ALA A 353 24.09 -21.06 13.14
CA ALA A 353 25.18 -20.11 12.92
C ALA A 353 26.15 -20.60 11.83
N THR A 354 26.22 -19.80 10.76
CA THR A 354 27.22 -19.89 9.70
C THR A 354 28.63 -19.65 10.26
N LYS A 355 29.64 -19.96 9.45
CA LYS A 355 31.04 -19.75 9.85
C LYS A 355 31.34 -18.26 10.15
N PRO A 356 30.91 -17.27 9.34
CA PRO A 356 31.13 -15.86 9.66
C PRO A 356 30.55 -15.44 11.01
N VAL A 357 29.31 -15.85 11.33
CA VAL A 357 28.66 -15.55 12.62
C VAL A 357 29.49 -16.05 13.79
N LYS A 358 29.94 -17.31 13.74
CA LYS A 358 30.77 -17.91 14.80
C LYS A 358 32.09 -17.16 15.00
N LEU A 359 32.72 -16.73 13.90
CA LEU A 359 33.97 -16.00 13.95
C LEU A 359 33.81 -14.59 14.53
N VAL A 360 32.70 -13.90 14.24
CA VAL A 360 32.41 -12.59 14.85
C VAL A 360 32.14 -12.74 16.35
N LEU A 361 31.37 -13.76 16.75
CA LEU A 361 31.16 -14.07 18.17
C LEU A 361 32.49 -14.35 18.89
N GLN A 362 33.39 -15.12 18.27
CA GLN A 362 34.73 -15.35 18.81
C GLN A 362 35.54 -14.05 18.90
N LYS A 363 35.53 -13.20 17.86
CA LYS A 363 36.21 -11.89 17.86
C LYS A 363 35.75 -11.01 19.03
N ILE A 364 34.46 -11.01 19.35
CA ILE A 364 33.90 -10.26 20.49
C ILE A 364 34.44 -10.81 21.82
N GLU A 365 34.55 -12.13 21.99
CA GLU A 365 35.09 -12.72 23.22
C GLU A 365 36.61 -12.54 23.35
N ASP A 366 37.35 -12.57 22.25
CA ASP A 366 38.78 -12.25 22.22
C ASP A 366 39.02 -10.79 22.63
N LEU A 367 38.20 -9.86 22.15
CA LEU A 367 38.26 -8.44 22.52
C LEU A 367 37.92 -8.16 24.00
N LYS A 368 37.12 -9.02 24.65
CA LYS A 368 36.85 -8.92 26.09
C LYS A 368 37.99 -9.44 26.95
N SER A 369 38.83 -10.31 26.38
CA SER A 369 39.93 -10.96 27.08
C SER A 369 41.26 -10.21 26.94
N ALA A 370 41.36 -9.33 25.95
CA ALA A 370 42.48 -8.40 25.72
C ALA A 370 42.36 -7.16 26.61
#